data_AF-A0AB34KEC7-F1
#
_entry.id   AF-A0AB34KEC7-F1
#
_cell.length_a   1.000
_cell.length_b   1.000
_cell.length_c   1.000
_cell.angle_alpha   90.00
_cell.angle_beta   90.00
_cell.angle_gamma   90.00
#
_symmetry.space_group_name_H-M   'P 1'
#
loop_
_entity.id
_entity.type
_entity.pdbx_description
1 polymer ?
#
loop_
_entity_poly.entity_id
_entity_poly.type
_entity_poly.pdbx_seq_one_letter_code
_entity_poly.pdbx_strand_id
1 'polypeptide(L)'
;MQAKIEKDKLQRIFHHVFLPPQLPQEADDTSDSPLLLATITAMRAIEDILPDSLAIKYAVVALENLQAVNSLSGCATSEHVLSQRLLTLGEGHTIPIHIRSQNAAIVVTRQRGNLVFEEFELSPRNEAVMGTRGRLVRDFPGLAVEIDLGTTDMANFIPAVANMLSTMCQQPVPGMQPQSKKARGHHEEIRDTAHPAAISELLFGFLRGFGNLVSVSAISKNTREEVLWKDAEVPWRRCPTWLLIRVVLQLTLERSPDGSRLLYKETMVFFMGQILQSSLEGNLAPEILHTMNSKIVRRMCKLYSMTEHNKEKAVNQRLIKPAEMILEKAAKILSDQWEDTQQQHSRKLDLDTLRISTLESKAADQ
;
A
#
# COMPACT_ATOMS: atom_id res chain seq x y z
N MET A 1 -0.17 8.51 -24.15
CA MET A 1 -1.31 7.58 -24.18
C MET A 1 -1.11 6.58 -23.05
N GLN A 2 -1.72 6.81 -21.87
CA GLN A 2 -1.57 5.88 -20.74
C GLN A 2 -2.19 4.54 -21.12
N ALA A 3 -1.49 3.43 -20.90
CA ALA A 3 -2.06 2.11 -21.10
C ALA A 3 -3.26 1.94 -20.17
N LYS A 4 -4.44 1.62 -20.73
CA LYS A 4 -5.66 1.42 -19.93
C LYS A 4 -5.46 0.22 -19.02
N ILE A 5 -5.53 0.43 -17.71
CA ILE A 5 -5.48 -0.67 -16.73
C ILE A 5 -6.75 -1.52 -16.92
N GLU A 6 -6.58 -2.83 -17.04
CA GLU A 6 -7.70 -3.77 -17.15
C GLU A 6 -8.62 -3.68 -15.93
N LYS A 7 -9.93 -3.89 -16.15
CA LYS A 7 -10.98 -3.74 -15.14
C LYS A 7 -10.73 -4.61 -13.90
N ASP A 8 -10.31 -5.85 -14.09
CA ASP A 8 -10.01 -6.78 -12.98
C ASP A 8 -8.81 -6.31 -12.14
N LYS A 9 -7.74 -5.82 -12.79
CA LYS A 9 -6.59 -5.22 -12.10
C LYS A 9 -6.99 -3.99 -11.28
N LEU A 10 -7.87 -3.14 -11.81
CA LEU A 10 -8.41 -1.99 -11.05
C LEU A 10 -9.22 -2.43 -9.83
N GLN A 11 -10.03 -3.49 -9.94
CA GLN A 11 -10.80 -4.02 -8.82
C GLN A 11 -9.88 -4.61 -7.72
N ARG A 12 -8.80 -5.29 -8.11
CA ARG A 12 -7.79 -5.77 -7.16
C ARG A 12 -7.06 -4.61 -6.46
N ILE A 13 -6.61 -3.61 -7.23
CA ILE A 13 -6.02 -2.38 -6.67
C ILE A 13 -7.00 -1.71 -5.70
N PHE A 14 -8.29 -1.65 -6.03
CA PHE A 14 -9.33 -1.10 -5.15
C PHE A 14 -9.38 -1.82 -3.79
N HIS A 15 -9.39 -3.16 -3.77
CA HIS A 15 -9.40 -3.94 -2.52
C HIS A 15 -8.20 -3.60 -1.63
N HIS A 16 -7.01 -3.45 -2.21
CA HIS A 16 -5.79 -3.19 -1.43
C HIS A 16 -5.58 -1.72 -1.08
N VAL A 17 -5.85 -0.77 -1.97
CA VAL A 17 -5.60 0.67 -1.72
C VAL A 17 -6.70 1.27 -0.86
N PHE A 18 -7.96 1.04 -1.23
CA PHE A 18 -9.11 1.66 -0.59
C PHE A 18 -9.62 0.85 0.59
N LEU A 19 -9.42 -0.48 0.60
CA LEU A 19 -9.89 -1.37 1.66
C LEU A 19 -11.39 -1.16 1.95
N PRO A 20 -12.26 -1.52 0.99
CA PRO A 20 -13.71 -1.39 1.09
C PRO A 20 -14.33 -2.21 2.24
N PRO A 21 -15.60 -1.99 2.58
CA PRO A 21 -16.31 -2.80 3.57
C PRO A 21 -16.41 -4.28 3.20
N GLN A 22 -16.64 -4.58 1.91
CA GLN A 22 -16.66 -5.95 1.40
C GLN A 22 -15.32 -6.26 0.73
N LEU A 23 -14.61 -7.24 1.27
CA LEU A 23 -13.31 -7.69 0.79
C LEU A 23 -13.40 -9.12 0.25
N PRO A 24 -12.47 -9.53 -0.62
CA PRO A 24 -12.35 -10.92 -1.03
C PRO A 24 -12.14 -11.85 0.17
N GLN A 25 -12.40 -13.14 -0.04
CA GLN A 25 -12.37 -14.18 0.99
C GLN A 25 -11.36 -15.28 0.65
N GLU A 26 -10.49 -15.03 -0.32
CA GLU A 26 -9.43 -15.93 -0.80
C GLU A 26 -8.18 -15.11 -1.09
N ALA A 27 -7.01 -15.74 -0.98
CA ALA A 27 -5.71 -15.12 -1.24
C ALA A 27 -5.62 -14.41 -2.61
N ASP A 28 -4.78 -13.38 -2.67
CA ASP A 28 -4.49 -12.64 -3.90
C ASP A 28 -2.97 -12.45 -4.05
N ASP A 29 -2.38 -13.33 -4.85
CA ASP A 29 -0.94 -13.38 -5.10
C ASP A 29 -0.50 -12.62 -6.36
N THR A 30 -1.43 -11.83 -6.92
CA THR A 30 -1.29 -11.25 -8.27
C THR A 30 -1.37 -9.72 -8.27
N SER A 31 -1.64 -9.13 -7.11
CA SER A 31 -1.79 -7.69 -6.94
C SER A 31 -0.48 -6.91 -6.82
N ASP A 32 0.64 -7.58 -6.51
CA ASP A 32 1.95 -6.95 -6.35
C ASP A 32 2.34 -6.07 -7.54
N SER A 33 2.38 -6.65 -8.74
CA SER A 33 2.81 -5.95 -9.96
C SER A 33 1.84 -4.83 -10.37
N PRO A 34 0.50 -5.02 -10.38
CA PRO A 34 -0.44 -3.93 -10.64
C PRO A 34 -0.32 -2.77 -9.66
N LEU A 35 -0.17 -3.04 -8.36
CA LEU A 35 -0.02 -2.01 -7.33
C LEU A 35 1.27 -1.21 -7.52
N LEU A 36 2.38 -1.91 -7.74
CA LEU A 36 3.67 -1.27 -7.96
C LEU A 36 3.67 -0.42 -9.24
N LEU A 37 3.16 -0.96 -10.35
CA LEU A 37 3.06 -0.24 -11.62
C LEU A 37 2.16 0.99 -11.53
N ALA A 38 1.00 0.88 -10.89
CA ALA A 38 0.10 2.02 -10.69
C ALA A 38 0.77 3.11 -9.83
N THR A 39 1.54 2.70 -8.83
CA THR A 39 2.28 3.64 -7.97
C THR A 39 3.41 4.32 -8.73
N ILE A 40 4.24 3.58 -9.47
CA ILE A 40 5.31 4.16 -10.32
C ILE A 40 4.70 5.16 -11.30
N THR A 41 3.61 4.78 -11.97
CA THR A 41 2.92 5.65 -12.94
C THR A 41 2.47 6.97 -12.29
N ALA A 42 1.87 6.90 -11.10
CA ALA A 42 1.43 8.10 -10.39
C ALA A 42 2.62 8.94 -9.89
N MET A 43 3.70 8.31 -9.43
CA MET A 43 4.90 9.01 -8.98
C MET A 43 5.63 9.71 -10.14
N ARG A 44 5.69 9.10 -11.33
CA ARG A 44 6.18 9.76 -12.55
C ARG A 44 5.34 10.98 -12.93
N ALA A 45 4.01 10.87 -12.84
CA ALA A 45 3.14 12.03 -13.06
C ALA A 45 3.36 13.14 -12.02
N ILE A 46 3.67 12.80 -10.76
CA ILE A 46 4.05 13.77 -9.74
C ILE A 46 5.41 14.39 -10.03
N GLU A 47 6.37 13.62 -10.54
CA GLU A 47 7.68 14.11 -10.98
C GLU A 47 7.54 15.15 -12.10
N ASP A 48 6.65 14.91 -13.07
CA ASP A 48 6.34 15.89 -14.13
C ASP A 48 5.74 17.19 -13.55
N ILE A 49 4.94 17.08 -12.48
CA ILE A 49 4.37 18.24 -11.78
C ILE A 49 5.43 18.94 -10.92
N LEU A 50 6.34 18.21 -10.29
CA LEU A 50 7.35 18.71 -9.35
C LEU A 50 8.77 18.33 -9.81
N PRO A 51 9.23 18.83 -10.97
CA PRO A 51 10.47 18.38 -11.61
C PRO A 51 11.72 18.73 -10.81
N ASP A 52 11.63 19.70 -9.91
CA ASP A 52 12.76 20.14 -9.07
C ASP A 52 12.82 19.40 -7.73
N SER A 53 11.82 18.57 -7.39
CA SER A 53 11.80 17.88 -6.10
C SER A 53 12.71 16.67 -6.09
N LEU A 54 13.75 16.71 -5.24
CA LEU A 54 14.65 15.58 -5.02
C LEU A 54 13.92 14.43 -4.32
N ALA A 55 13.06 14.74 -3.34
CA ALA A 55 12.25 13.76 -2.64
C ALA A 55 11.40 12.90 -3.60
N ILE A 56 10.74 13.53 -4.58
CA ILE A 56 9.95 12.83 -5.58
C ILE A 56 10.84 11.96 -6.48
N LYS A 57 11.97 12.48 -6.96
CA LYS A 57 12.93 11.73 -7.78
C LYS A 57 13.46 10.49 -7.04
N TYR A 58 13.88 10.65 -5.79
CA TYR A 58 14.33 9.53 -4.97
C TYR A 58 13.24 8.50 -4.75
N ALA A 59 11.98 8.91 -4.56
CA ALA A 59 10.86 8.02 -4.40
C ALA A 59 10.53 7.24 -5.70
N VAL A 60 10.59 7.89 -6.85
CA VAL A 60 10.46 7.23 -8.17
C VAL A 60 11.55 6.17 -8.35
N VAL A 61 12.82 6.55 -8.16
CA VAL A 61 13.96 5.63 -8.30
C VAL A 61 13.86 4.45 -7.32
N ALA A 62 13.41 4.67 -6.08
CA ALA A 62 13.21 3.60 -5.10
C ALA A 62 12.15 2.58 -5.56
N LEU A 63 11.04 3.03 -6.15
CA LEU A 63 10.02 2.12 -6.67
C LEU A 63 10.49 1.38 -7.94
N GLU A 64 11.26 2.03 -8.80
CA GLU A 64 11.86 1.39 -9.98
C GLU A 64 12.92 0.37 -9.59
N ASN A 65 13.69 0.63 -8.53
CA ASN A 65 14.61 -0.33 -7.95
C ASN A 65 13.85 -1.54 -7.37
N LEU A 66 12.75 -1.32 -6.64
CA LEU A 66 11.90 -2.40 -6.16
C LEU A 66 11.38 -3.26 -7.33
N GLN A 67 10.90 -2.63 -8.40
CA GLN A 67 10.41 -3.34 -9.59
C GLN A 67 11.52 -4.14 -10.27
N ALA A 68 12.71 -3.55 -10.43
CA ALA A 68 13.85 -4.20 -11.10
C ALA A 68 14.41 -5.36 -10.27
N VAL A 69 14.53 -5.18 -8.95
CA VAL A 69 15.10 -6.19 -8.06
C VAL A 69 14.14 -7.37 -7.87
N ASN A 70 12.85 -7.12 -7.66
CA ASN A 70 11.82 -8.16 -7.51
C ASN A 70 11.17 -8.55 -8.86
N SER A 71 11.98 -8.67 -9.92
CA SER A 71 11.52 -8.86 -11.31
C SER A 71 11.27 -10.31 -11.74
N LEU A 72 11.68 -11.29 -10.94
CA LEU A 72 11.49 -12.71 -11.27
C LEU A 72 10.03 -13.15 -11.02
N SER A 73 9.68 -14.35 -11.47
CA SER A 73 8.36 -14.95 -11.22
C SER A 73 8.02 -14.95 -9.72
N GLY A 74 6.75 -14.70 -9.38
CA GLY A 74 6.33 -14.54 -7.99
C GLY A 74 6.89 -13.29 -7.28
N CYS A 75 7.42 -12.34 -8.04
CA CYS A 75 8.16 -11.18 -7.55
C CYS A 75 9.41 -11.57 -6.74
N ALA A 76 10.06 -12.68 -7.10
CA ALA A 76 11.31 -13.09 -6.47
C ALA A 76 12.48 -12.14 -6.82
N THR A 77 13.49 -12.13 -5.96
CA THR A 77 14.64 -11.23 -6.07
C THR A 77 15.68 -11.75 -7.06
N SER A 78 16.01 -10.94 -8.07
CA SER A 78 17.13 -11.21 -9.00
C SER A 78 18.46 -10.85 -8.35
N GLU A 79 19.27 -11.87 -8.03
CA GLU A 79 20.61 -11.72 -7.44
C GLU A 79 21.51 -10.80 -8.27
N HIS A 80 21.53 -11.00 -9.59
CA HIS A 80 22.37 -10.21 -10.49
C HIS A 80 21.95 -8.73 -10.48
N VAL A 81 20.65 -8.45 -10.62
CA VAL A 81 20.14 -7.07 -10.64
C VAL A 81 20.37 -6.40 -9.28
N LEU A 82 20.14 -7.12 -8.18
CA LEU A 82 20.38 -6.63 -6.83
C LEU A 82 21.86 -6.28 -6.62
N SER A 83 22.78 -7.17 -7.00
CA SER A 83 24.22 -6.94 -6.90
C SER A 83 24.63 -5.68 -7.66
N GLN A 84 24.17 -5.54 -8.91
CA GLN A 84 24.47 -4.37 -9.73
C GLN A 84 23.91 -3.08 -9.13
N ARG A 85 22.68 -3.11 -8.61
CA ARG A 85 22.06 -1.95 -7.96
C ARG A 85 22.79 -1.55 -6.69
N LEU A 86 23.20 -2.50 -5.85
CA LEU A 86 23.97 -2.21 -4.63
C LEU A 86 25.33 -1.57 -4.93
N LEU A 87 26.04 -2.05 -5.96
CA LEU A 87 27.33 -1.48 -6.38
C LEU A 87 27.21 -0.07 -6.96
N THR A 88 26.10 0.22 -7.65
CA THR A 88 25.89 1.48 -8.38
C THR A 88 25.00 2.47 -7.62
N LEU A 89 24.63 2.15 -6.37
CA LEU A 89 23.71 2.97 -5.58
C LEU A 89 24.34 4.32 -5.23
N GLY A 90 23.83 5.39 -5.86
CA GLY A 90 24.25 6.77 -5.59
C GLY A 90 23.73 7.28 -4.24
N GLU A 91 24.38 8.31 -3.70
CA GLU A 91 23.99 8.93 -2.42
C GLU A 91 22.53 9.43 -2.44
N GLY A 92 21.80 9.15 -1.36
CA GLY A 92 20.37 9.45 -1.21
C GLY A 92 19.43 8.42 -1.86
N HIS A 93 19.92 7.60 -2.80
CA HIS A 93 19.10 6.57 -3.43
C HIS A 93 18.88 5.37 -2.50
N THR A 94 17.79 4.67 -2.76
CA THR A 94 17.30 3.57 -1.93
C THR A 94 16.91 2.38 -2.81
N ILE A 95 17.18 1.17 -2.33
CA ILE A 95 16.77 -0.11 -2.92
C ILE A 95 15.86 -0.82 -1.92
N PRO A 96 14.54 -0.76 -2.10
CA PRO A 96 13.62 -1.62 -1.40
C PRO A 96 13.63 -3.02 -1.99
N ILE A 97 13.52 -4.03 -1.14
CA ILE A 97 13.56 -5.44 -1.50
C ILE A 97 12.45 -6.14 -0.71
N HIS A 98 11.53 -6.80 -1.42
CA HIS A 98 10.54 -7.66 -0.79
C HIS A 98 11.12 -9.08 -0.66
N ILE A 99 11.27 -9.57 0.57
CA ILE A 99 11.70 -10.94 0.86
C ILE A 99 10.47 -11.79 1.20
N ARG A 100 9.78 -12.21 0.14
CA ARG A 100 8.43 -12.82 0.23
C ARG A 100 8.38 -14.02 1.17
N SER A 101 9.30 -14.98 1.01
CA SER A 101 9.29 -16.22 1.80
C SER A 101 9.58 -16.01 3.28
N GLN A 102 10.10 -14.85 3.69
CA GLN A 102 10.40 -14.52 5.10
C GLN A 102 9.45 -13.46 5.68
N ASN A 103 8.38 -13.08 4.98
CA ASN A 103 7.43 -12.06 5.45
C ASN A 103 8.10 -10.74 5.87
N ALA A 104 9.16 -10.35 5.17
CA ALA A 104 9.98 -9.22 5.53
C ALA A 104 10.30 -8.34 4.31
N ALA A 105 10.66 -7.10 4.58
CA ALA A 105 11.25 -6.21 3.62
C ALA A 105 12.58 -5.67 4.14
N ILE A 106 13.45 -5.38 3.20
CA ILE A 106 14.72 -4.69 3.46
C ILE A 106 14.75 -3.44 2.61
N VAL A 107 15.23 -2.35 3.20
CA VAL A 107 15.46 -1.08 2.54
C VAL A 107 16.93 -0.75 2.69
N VAL A 108 17.66 -0.72 1.58
CA VAL A 108 19.07 -0.34 1.55
C VAL A 108 19.19 1.09 1.05
N THR A 109 19.63 2.00 1.90
CA THR A 109 19.84 3.42 1.53
C THR A 109 21.32 3.75 1.53
N ARG A 110 21.78 4.41 0.47
CA ARG A 110 23.14 4.95 0.42
C ARG A 110 23.19 6.28 1.14
N GLN A 111 23.90 6.31 2.26
CA GLN A 111 24.26 7.55 2.96
C GLN A 111 25.70 7.94 2.64
N ARG A 112 26.16 9.09 3.13
CA ARG A 112 27.53 9.55 2.93
C ARG A 112 28.50 8.57 3.61
N GLY A 113 29.26 7.85 2.80
CA GLY A 113 30.28 6.90 3.30
C GLY A 113 29.76 5.52 3.69
N ASN A 114 28.44 5.32 3.79
CA ASN A 114 27.84 4.09 4.34
C ASN A 114 26.69 3.54 3.48
N LEU A 115 26.47 2.23 3.53
CA LEU A 115 25.18 1.60 3.22
C LEU A 115 24.42 1.34 4.51
N VAL A 116 23.17 1.80 4.57
CA VAL A 116 22.28 1.55 5.71
C VAL A 116 21.24 0.53 5.30
N PHE A 117 21.24 -0.62 5.97
CA PHE A 117 20.29 -1.70 5.80
C PHE A 117 19.23 -1.59 6.89
N GLU A 118 17.98 -1.44 6.49
CA GLU A 118 16.83 -1.37 7.39
C GLU A 118 15.89 -2.55 7.10
N GLU A 119 15.37 -3.24 8.11
CA GLU A 119 14.39 -4.32 7.93
C GLU A 119 13.10 -4.08 8.70
N PHE A 120 12.03 -4.68 8.19
CA PHE A 120 10.76 -4.76 8.91
C PHE A 120 9.87 -5.90 8.39
N GLU A 121 9.02 -6.41 9.28
CA GLU A 121 7.96 -7.36 8.96
C GLU A 121 6.87 -6.73 8.08
N LEU A 122 6.36 -7.46 7.08
CA LEU A 122 5.27 -6.96 6.23
C LEU A 122 3.88 -7.33 6.73
N SER A 123 3.65 -8.58 7.11
CA SER A 123 2.33 -9.08 7.50
C SER A 123 2.33 -9.61 8.94
N PRO A 124 1.56 -9.03 9.86
CA PRO A 124 1.50 -9.53 11.22
C PRO A 124 0.80 -10.89 11.29
N ARG A 125 1.12 -11.65 12.34
CA ARG A 125 0.47 -12.92 12.66
C ARG A 125 -1.04 -12.77 12.88
N ASN A 126 -1.78 -13.84 12.62
CA ASN A 126 -3.23 -13.92 12.81
C ASN A 126 -3.67 -13.49 14.21
N GLU A 127 -2.96 -13.94 15.23
CA GLU A 127 -3.26 -13.58 16.62
C GLU A 127 -3.22 -12.06 16.84
N ALA A 128 -2.21 -11.37 16.31
CA ALA A 128 -2.10 -9.92 16.42
C ALA A 128 -3.22 -9.21 15.64
N VAL A 129 -3.58 -9.70 14.46
CA VAL A 129 -4.68 -9.12 13.66
C VAL A 129 -6.03 -9.28 14.36
N MET A 130 -6.35 -10.50 14.79
CA MET A 130 -7.66 -10.84 15.35
C MET A 130 -7.82 -10.38 16.81
N GLY A 131 -6.71 -10.33 17.57
CA GLY A 131 -6.71 -9.92 18.98
C GLY A 131 -6.72 -8.41 19.19
N THR A 132 -6.31 -7.63 18.19
CA THR A 132 -6.20 -6.17 18.35
C THR A 132 -7.55 -5.47 18.28
N ARG A 133 -7.89 -4.73 19.33
CA ARG A 133 -9.02 -3.79 19.30
C ARG A 133 -8.60 -2.52 18.57
N GLY A 134 -9.24 -2.22 17.44
CA GLY A 134 -9.02 -0.98 16.71
C GLY A 134 -7.99 -1.12 15.57
N ARG A 135 -6.77 -0.59 15.75
CA ARG A 135 -5.72 -0.59 14.71
C ARG A 135 -4.41 -1.06 15.30
N LEU A 136 -3.72 -1.93 14.55
CA LEU A 136 -2.36 -2.35 14.88
C LEU A 136 -1.41 -1.18 14.64
N VAL A 137 -0.77 -0.71 15.70
CA VAL A 137 0.30 0.29 15.63
C VAL A 137 1.60 -0.45 15.39
N ARG A 138 2.28 -0.13 14.30
CA ARG A 138 3.54 -0.76 13.90
C ARG A 138 4.55 0.31 13.52
N ASP A 139 5.79 0.15 13.96
CA ASP A 139 6.89 1.07 13.70
C ASP A 139 7.82 0.49 12.63
N PHE A 140 8.33 1.38 11.78
CA PHE A 140 9.14 1.02 10.62
C PHE A 140 10.34 1.97 10.47
N PRO A 141 11.56 1.45 10.27
CA PRO A 141 11.92 0.04 10.31
C PRO A 141 11.96 -0.53 11.73
N GLY A 142 12.12 -1.85 11.85
CA GLY A 142 12.34 -2.55 13.12
C GLY A 142 13.80 -2.56 13.56
N LEU A 143 14.73 -2.82 12.63
CA LEU A 143 16.17 -2.80 12.87
C LEU A 143 16.91 -2.07 11.76
N ALA A 144 18.07 -1.49 12.09
CA ALA A 144 18.95 -0.84 11.13
C ALA A 144 20.43 -1.12 11.42
N VAL A 145 21.19 -1.46 10.38
CA VAL A 145 22.65 -1.68 10.43
C VAL A 145 23.32 -0.81 9.37
N GLU A 146 24.33 -0.05 9.76
CA GLU A 146 25.18 0.69 8.82
C GLU A 146 26.48 -0.07 8.56
N ILE A 147 26.92 -0.07 7.31
CA ILE A 147 28.18 -0.66 6.87
C ILE A 147 28.95 0.41 6.11
N ASP A 148 30.17 0.71 6.58
CA ASP A 148 31.06 1.67 5.94
C ASP A 148 31.61 1.09 4.64
N LEU A 149 31.68 1.92 3.61
CA LEU A 149 32.07 1.51 2.27
C LEU A 149 33.56 1.19 2.12
N GLY A 150 34.39 1.70 3.03
CA GLY A 150 35.80 1.34 3.14
C GLY A 150 36.01 0.06 3.97
N THR A 151 34.97 -0.40 4.67
CA THR A 151 35.02 -1.61 5.49
C THR A 151 34.70 -2.82 4.60
N THR A 152 35.73 -3.64 4.40
CA THR A 152 35.76 -4.91 3.64
C THR A 152 35.81 -4.82 2.12
N ASP A 153 36.31 -5.91 1.53
CA ASP A 153 36.33 -6.18 0.10
C ASP A 153 34.89 -6.24 -0.44
N MET A 154 34.32 -5.07 -0.75
CA MET A 154 32.97 -4.91 -1.30
C MET A 154 32.74 -5.78 -2.54
N ALA A 155 33.82 -6.21 -3.23
CA ALA A 155 33.75 -7.14 -4.34
C ALA A 155 33.19 -8.50 -3.94
N ASN A 156 33.42 -8.97 -2.70
CA ASN A 156 32.92 -10.23 -2.18
C ASN A 156 31.69 -10.07 -1.27
N PHE A 157 31.60 -8.94 -0.55
CA PHE A 157 30.47 -8.66 0.34
C PHE A 157 29.15 -8.50 -0.42
N ILE A 158 29.11 -7.68 -1.48
CA ILE A 158 27.87 -7.41 -2.22
C ILE A 158 27.30 -8.67 -2.90
N PRO A 159 28.09 -9.51 -3.60
CA PRO A 159 27.58 -10.78 -4.12
C PRO A 159 27.05 -11.71 -3.02
N ALA A 160 27.74 -11.80 -1.87
CA ALA A 160 27.29 -12.65 -0.77
C ALA A 160 25.93 -12.17 -0.20
N VAL A 161 25.76 -10.87 0.01
CA VAL A 161 24.48 -10.29 0.46
C VAL A 161 23.39 -10.50 -0.58
N ALA A 162 23.68 -10.26 -1.86
CA ALA A 162 22.71 -10.43 -2.92
C ALA A 162 22.27 -11.90 -3.07
N ASN A 163 23.20 -12.84 -2.94
CA ASN A 163 22.92 -14.27 -2.97
C ASN A 163 22.10 -14.73 -1.75
N MET A 164 22.43 -14.25 -0.54
CA MET A 164 21.65 -14.57 0.66
C MET A 164 20.22 -14.05 0.53
N LEU A 165 20.04 -12.81 0.05
CA LEU A 165 18.73 -12.20 -0.15
C LEU A 165 17.92 -12.86 -1.26
N SER A 166 18.54 -13.19 -2.40
CA SER A 166 17.88 -13.91 -3.49
C SER A 166 17.41 -15.30 -3.05
N THR A 167 18.23 -15.99 -2.25
CA THR A 167 17.93 -17.31 -1.68
C THR A 167 16.79 -17.21 -0.66
N MET A 168 16.89 -16.32 0.32
CA MET A 168 15.86 -16.11 1.35
C MET A 168 14.52 -15.63 0.77
N CYS A 169 14.54 -14.93 -0.37
CA CYS A 169 13.30 -14.52 -1.04
C CYS A 169 12.53 -15.72 -1.63
N GLN A 170 13.26 -16.73 -2.12
CA GLN A 170 12.69 -17.89 -2.81
C GLN A 170 12.47 -19.10 -1.91
N GLN A 171 13.26 -19.26 -0.86
CA GLN A 171 13.27 -20.46 -0.03
C GLN A 171 12.73 -20.14 1.38
N PRO A 172 11.63 -20.77 1.82
CA PRO A 172 11.19 -20.64 3.21
C PRO A 172 12.23 -21.24 4.16
N VAL A 173 12.43 -20.61 5.32
CA VAL A 173 13.32 -21.14 6.35
C VAL A 173 12.53 -22.07 7.28
N PRO A 174 12.97 -23.34 7.48
CA PRO A 174 12.29 -24.26 8.38
C PRO A 174 12.12 -23.70 9.79
N GLY A 175 10.93 -23.87 10.36
CA GLY A 175 10.60 -23.39 11.70
C GLY A 175 10.15 -21.93 11.78
N MET A 176 10.19 -21.17 10.69
CA MET A 176 9.64 -19.80 10.65
C MET A 176 8.13 -19.77 10.46
N GLN A 177 7.55 -20.78 9.82
CA GLN A 177 6.11 -20.91 9.67
C GLN A 177 5.49 -21.48 10.97
N PRO A 178 4.45 -20.84 11.54
CA PRO A 178 3.73 -21.40 12.68
C PRO A 178 3.20 -22.81 12.38
N GLN A 179 3.10 -23.65 13.40
CA GLN A 179 2.55 -25.00 13.26
C GLN A 179 1.20 -25.13 13.96
N SER A 180 0.28 -25.88 13.37
CA SER A 180 -0.99 -26.25 13.97
C SER A 180 -1.12 -27.76 14.09
N LYS A 181 -1.89 -28.19 15.09
CA LYS A 181 -2.17 -29.61 15.32
C LYS A 181 -3.32 -30.04 14.41
N LYS A 182 -3.02 -30.87 13.40
CA LYS A 182 -4.02 -31.46 12.48
C LYS A 182 -3.87 -32.97 12.49
N ALA A 183 -4.98 -33.69 12.60
CA ALA A 183 -5.01 -35.17 12.57
C ALA A 183 -3.93 -35.86 13.44
N ARG A 184 -3.69 -35.33 14.66
CA ARG A 184 -2.67 -35.77 15.64
C ARG A 184 -1.20 -35.44 15.31
N GLY A 185 -0.89 -34.89 14.13
CA GLY A 185 0.43 -34.36 13.77
C GLY A 185 0.54 -32.84 13.90
N HIS A 186 1.78 -32.33 13.92
CA HIS A 186 2.08 -30.91 13.78
C HIS A 186 2.38 -30.63 12.30
N HIS A 187 1.63 -29.72 11.70
CA HIS A 187 1.78 -29.32 10.31
C HIS A 187 1.97 -27.81 10.25
N GLU A 188 2.69 -27.33 9.23
CA GLU A 188 2.78 -25.91 8.97
C GLU A 188 1.39 -25.31 8.74
N GLU A 189 1.12 -24.21 9.44
CA GLU A 189 -0.13 -23.48 9.35
C GLU A 189 0.00 -22.45 8.25
N ILE A 190 -0.22 -22.89 7.01
CA ILE A 190 -0.14 -22.06 5.80
C ILE A 190 -1.07 -20.84 5.80
N ARG A 191 -2.07 -20.79 6.70
CA ARG A 191 -3.00 -19.65 6.84
C ARG A 191 -2.45 -18.54 7.72
N ASP A 192 -1.36 -18.77 8.44
CA ASP A 192 -0.65 -17.75 9.21
C ASP A 192 0.58 -17.22 8.47
N THR A 193 1.23 -16.21 9.02
CA THR A 193 2.42 -15.58 8.41
C THR A 193 3.71 -16.13 8.98
N ALA A 194 4.73 -16.27 8.12
CA ALA A 194 6.08 -16.62 8.54
C ALA A 194 6.65 -15.57 9.50
N HIS A 195 7.41 -16.02 10.49
CA HIS A 195 8.14 -15.13 11.39
C HIS A 195 9.36 -14.54 10.66
N PRO A 196 9.64 -13.22 10.78
CA PRO A 196 10.71 -12.55 10.03
C PRO A 196 12.12 -12.80 10.60
N ALA A 197 12.30 -13.70 11.58
CA ALA A 197 13.58 -13.92 12.28
C ALA A 197 14.72 -14.35 11.36
N ALA A 198 14.44 -15.03 10.24
CA ALA A 198 15.47 -15.32 9.23
C ALA A 198 16.15 -14.03 8.70
N ILE A 199 15.41 -12.91 8.64
CA ILE A 199 15.95 -11.60 8.29
C ILE A 199 16.50 -10.89 9.52
N SER A 200 15.68 -10.69 10.56
CA SER A 200 16.03 -9.84 11.70
C SER A 200 17.12 -10.42 12.60
N GLU A 201 17.28 -11.75 12.65
CA GLU A 201 18.28 -12.43 13.49
C GLU A 201 19.45 -12.97 12.68
N LEU A 202 19.20 -13.76 11.63
CA LEU A 202 20.27 -14.40 10.86
C LEU A 202 20.98 -13.42 9.92
N LEU A 203 20.25 -12.80 8.98
CA LEU A 203 20.87 -11.84 8.05
C LEU A 203 21.39 -10.61 8.79
N PHE A 204 20.58 -10.00 9.66
CA PHE A 204 21.02 -8.81 10.40
C PHE A 204 22.11 -9.14 11.43
N GLY A 205 22.18 -10.37 11.95
CA GLY A 205 23.32 -10.87 12.72
C GLY A 205 24.59 -10.94 11.87
N PHE A 206 24.50 -11.44 10.64
CA PHE A 206 25.61 -11.42 9.67
C PHE A 206 26.06 -9.99 9.34
N LEU A 207 25.14 -9.08 9.01
CA LEU A 207 25.45 -7.68 8.68
C LEU A 207 26.14 -6.94 9.83
N ARG A 208 25.76 -7.21 11.08
CA ARG A 208 26.43 -6.66 12.28
C ARG A 208 27.89 -7.11 12.44
N GLY A 209 28.30 -8.20 11.81
CA GLY A 209 29.71 -8.59 11.76
C GLY A 209 30.58 -7.66 10.92
N PHE A 210 29.95 -6.92 9.99
CA PHE A 210 30.60 -6.00 9.04
C PHE A 210 30.32 -4.53 9.34
N GLY A 211 29.40 -4.25 10.27
CA GLY A 211 28.86 -2.91 10.48
C GLY A 211 28.37 -2.68 11.91
N ASN A 212 27.67 -1.58 12.12
CA ASN A 212 27.18 -1.17 13.43
C ASN A 212 25.66 -1.09 13.44
N LEU A 213 25.05 -1.50 14.56
CA LEU A 213 23.64 -1.23 14.81
C LEU A 213 23.44 0.28 14.97
N VAL A 214 22.47 0.84 14.26
CA VAL A 214 22.17 2.28 14.29
C VAL A 214 20.72 2.56 14.58
N SER A 215 20.46 3.72 15.18
CA SER A 215 19.11 4.27 15.28
C SER A 215 18.82 5.13 14.06
N VAL A 216 17.69 4.88 13.40
CA VAL A 216 17.22 5.65 12.25
C VAL A 216 15.89 6.32 12.55
N SER A 217 15.54 7.36 11.78
CA SER A 217 14.26 8.04 11.91
C SER A 217 13.12 7.10 11.51
N ALA A 218 12.41 6.55 12.50
CA ALA A 218 11.32 5.62 12.29
C ALA A 218 9.97 6.34 12.05
N ILE A 219 9.07 5.65 11.35
CA ILE A 219 7.68 6.07 11.17
C ILE A 219 6.75 5.09 11.87
N SER A 220 5.69 5.61 12.47
CA SER A 220 4.62 4.80 13.04
C SER A 220 3.41 4.78 12.11
N LYS A 221 2.89 3.59 11.81
CA LYS A 221 1.67 3.41 11.02
C LYS A 221 0.61 2.63 11.80
N ASN A 222 -0.60 3.19 11.79
CA ASN A 222 -1.82 2.47 12.11
C ASN A 222 -2.19 1.57 10.92
N THR A 223 -1.79 0.31 10.97
CA THR A 223 -2.11 -0.71 9.97
C THR A 223 -3.52 -1.24 10.21
N ARG A 224 -4.25 -1.42 9.11
CA ARG A 224 -5.56 -2.06 9.11
C ARG A 224 -5.40 -3.32 8.29
N GLU A 225 -5.22 -4.41 9.02
CA GLU A 225 -5.09 -5.77 8.51
C GLU A 225 -6.41 -6.49 8.75
N GLU A 226 -6.75 -7.39 7.84
CA GLU A 226 -7.93 -8.26 7.92
C GLU A 226 -7.46 -9.65 7.47
N VAL A 227 -8.00 -10.70 8.09
CA VAL A 227 -7.77 -12.09 7.71
C VAL A 227 -9.14 -12.68 7.43
N LEU A 228 -9.48 -12.79 6.16
CA LEU A 228 -10.84 -13.13 5.72
C LEU A 228 -10.79 -14.40 4.90
N TRP A 229 -11.62 -15.37 5.24
CA TRP A 229 -11.67 -16.63 4.53
C TRP A 229 -13.10 -17.16 4.49
N LYS A 230 -13.50 -17.66 3.33
CA LYS A 230 -14.73 -18.40 3.12
C LYS A 230 -14.50 -19.44 2.04
N ASP A 231 -14.58 -20.71 2.41
CA ASP A 231 -14.42 -21.85 1.49
C ASP A 231 -13.13 -21.81 0.64
N ALA A 232 -12.04 -21.28 1.23
CA ALA A 232 -10.73 -21.11 0.58
C ALA A 232 -9.61 -21.80 1.36
N GLU A 233 -8.53 -22.18 0.67
CA GLU A 233 -7.35 -22.80 1.28
C GLU A 233 -6.57 -21.81 2.14
N VAL A 234 -6.27 -20.64 1.55
CA VAL A 234 -5.51 -19.53 2.14
C VAL A 234 -6.43 -18.30 2.25
N PRO A 235 -6.43 -17.60 3.40
CA PRO A 235 -7.28 -16.42 3.59
C PRO A 235 -6.83 -15.26 2.70
N TRP A 236 -7.79 -14.41 2.35
CA TRP A 236 -7.47 -13.07 1.86
C TRP A 236 -6.77 -12.26 2.95
N ARG A 237 -5.69 -11.62 2.54
CA ARG A 237 -4.96 -10.61 3.31
C ARG A 237 -4.68 -9.43 2.40
N ARG A 238 -4.44 -8.28 3.02
CA ARG A 238 -3.96 -7.12 2.29
C ARG A 238 -2.56 -7.41 1.74
N CYS A 239 -2.32 -7.04 0.47
CA CYS A 239 -1.07 -7.33 -0.21
C CYS A 239 0.15 -6.79 0.57
N PRO A 240 1.14 -7.62 0.94
CA PRO A 240 2.34 -7.20 1.67
C PRO A 240 3.14 -6.11 0.93
N THR A 241 3.24 -6.22 -0.40
CA THR A 241 3.88 -5.23 -1.27
C THR A 241 3.23 -3.85 -1.16
N TRP A 242 1.92 -3.78 -0.87
CA TRP A 242 1.26 -2.49 -0.66
C TRP A 242 1.75 -1.78 0.61
N LEU A 243 1.99 -2.53 1.69
CA LEU A 243 2.58 -1.95 2.89
C LEU A 243 4.02 -1.49 2.61
N LEU A 244 4.82 -2.32 1.93
CA LEU A 244 6.18 -1.99 1.52
C LEU A 244 6.24 -0.66 0.75
N ILE A 245 5.43 -0.54 -0.32
CA ILE A 245 5.32 0.70 -1.11
C ILE A 245 5.01 1.91 -0.21
N ARG A 246 4.04 1.77 0.69
CA ARG A 246 3.62 2.86 1.59
C ARG A 246 4.66 3.23 2.63
N VAL A 247 5.47 2.27 3.10
CA VAL A 247 6.56 2.51 4.05
C VAL A 247 7.71 3.20 3.32
N VAL A 248 8.17 2.64 2.20
CA VAL A 248 9.24 3.20 1.36
C VAL A 248 8.91 4.62 0.95
N LEU A 249 7.73 4.88 0.37
CA LEU A 249 7.35 6.23 -0.02
C LEU A 249 7.36 7.20 1.15
N GLN A 250 6.88 6.80 2.33
CA GLN A 250 6.87 7.70 3.48
C GLN A 250 8.28 7.95 4.01
N LEU A 251 9.12 6.92 4.13
CA LEU A 251 10.50 7.05 4.58
C LEU A 251 11.31 7.93 3.62
N THR A 252 11.25 7.64 2.32
CA THR A 252 11.96 8.43 1.30
C THR A 252 11.50 9.87 1.30
N LEU A 253 10.18 10.14 1.30
CA LEU A 253 9.66 11.50 1.27
C LEU A 253 9.85 12.25 2.58
N GLU A 254 9.90 11.60 3.75
CA GLU A 254 10.13 12.29 5.03
C GLU A 254 11.60 12.54 5.34
N ARG A 255 12.49 11.66 4.87
CA ARG A 255 13.94 11.76 5.12
C ARG A 255 14.68 12.56 4.06
N SER A 256 14.04 12.90 2.95
CA SER A 256 14.64 13.74 1.91
C SER A 256 14.73 15.21 2.33
N PRO A 257 15.75 15.97 1.86
CA PRO A 257 15.97 17.36 2.29
C PRO A 257 14.81 18.32 2.01
N ASP A 258 14.18 18.19 0.83
CA ASP A 258 13.01 18.96 0.40
C ASP A 258 11.68 18.22 0.66
N GLY A 259 11.77 17.11 1.40
CA GLY A 259 10.68 16.21 1.68
C GLY A 259 9.86 16.59 2.91
N SER A 260 8.69 15.95 3.08
CA SER A 260 7.92 16.04 4.32
C SER A 260 6.83 14.98 4.46
N ARG A 261 6.32 14.83 5.68
CA ARG A 261 5.11 14.03 5.97
C ARG A 261 3.88 14.57 5.26
N LEU A 262 3.81 15.89 5.05
CA LEU A 262 2.73 16.53 4.31
C LEU A 262 2.78 16.11 2.84
N LEU A 263 3.96 16.19 2.22
CA LEU A 263 4.20 15.76 0.84
C LEU A 263 3.80 14.29 0.63
N TYR A 264 4.18 13.39 1.55
CA TYR A 264 3.70 11.99 1.50
C TYR A 264 2.17 11.89 1.48
N LYS A 265 1.47 12.67 2.30
CA LYS A 265 -0.01 12.63 2.34
C LYS A 265 -0.64 13.18 1.08
N GLU A 266 -0.07 14.23 0.49
CA GLU A 266 -0.48 14.81 -0.79
C GLU A 266 -0.28 13.83 -1.93
N THR A 267 0.91 13.21 -2.01
CA THR A 267 1.22 12.12 -2.95
C THR A 267 0.19 10.99 -2.86
N MET A 268 -0.19 10.58 -1.64
CA MET A 268 -1.20 9.54 -1.46
C MET A 268 -2.61 9.96 -1.93
N VAL A 269 -2.99 11.23 -1.76
CA VAL A 269 -4.28 11.75 -2.28
C VAL A 269 -4.24 11.76 -3.80
N PHE A 270 -3.18 12.29 -4.41
CA PHE A 270 -2.99 12.30 -5.86
C PHE A 270 -3.06 10.88 -6.44
N PHE A 271 -2.30 9.94 -5.87
CA PHE A 271 -2.30 8.53 -6.27
C PHE A 271 -3.70 7.91 -6.21
N MET A 272 -4.44 8.12 -5.11
CA MET A 272 -5.82 7.61 -5.01
C MET A 272 -6.76 8.27 -6.03
N GLY A 273 -6.56 9.56 -6.33
CA GLY A 273 -7.29 10.27 -7.39
C GLY A 273 -7.03 9.66 -8.77
N GLN A 274 -5.78 9.35 -9.10
CA GLN A 274 -5.44 8.67 -10.36
C GLN A 274 -6.14 7.31 -10.50
N ILE A 275 -6.20 6.51 -9.42
CA ILE A 275 -6.96 5.24 -9.43
C ILE A 275 -8.45 5.48 -9.67
N LEU A 276 -9.04 6.50 -9.06
CA LEU A 276 -10.43 6.86 -9.29
C LEU A 276 -10.66 7.28 -10.74
N GLN A 277 -9.77 8.08 -11.33
CA GLN A 277 -9.87 8.47 -12.73
C GLN A 277 -9.81 7.25 -13.67
N SER A 278 -8.88 6.33 -13.46
CA SER A 278 -8.82 5.07 -14.23
C SER A 278 -10.06 4.19 -14.00
N SER A 279 -10.65 4.23 -12.80
CA SER A 279 -11.87 3.48 -12.47
C SER A 279 -13.11 4.04 -13.16
N LEU A 280 -13.20 5.36 -13.31
CA LEU A 280 -14.23 6.02 -14.12
C LEU A 280 -14.09 5.61 -15.59
N GLU A 281 -12.89 5.65 -16.17
CA GLU A 281 -12.63 5.25 -17.56
C GLU A 281 -12.83 3.75 -17.79
N GLY A 282 -12.63 2.94 -16.75
CA GLY A 282 -12.87 1.50 -16.72
C GLY A 282 -14.33 1.12 -16.51
N ASN A 283 -15.24 2.08 -16.30
CA ASN A 283 -16.65 1.85 -15.97
C ASN A 283 -16.81 0.81 -14.85
N LEU A 284 -16.10 1.03 -13.73
CA LEU A 284 -16.32 0.25 -12.51
C LEU A 284 -17.71 0.54 -11.93
N ALA A 285 -18.19 -0.37 -11.09
CA ALA A 285 -19.53 -0.29 -10.51
C ALA A 285 -19.70 0.98 -9.65
N PRO A 286 -20.89 1.61 -9.62
CA PRO A 286 -21.13 2.86 -8.89
C PRO A 286 -20.76 2.79 -7.41
N GLU A 287 -20.94 1.64 -6.76
CA GLU A 287 -20.63 1.42 -5.34
C GLU A 287 -19.11 1.47 -5.08
N ILE A 288 -18.31 0.97 -6.03
CA ILE A 288 -16.85 1.04 -6.01
C ILE A 288 -16.42 2.51 -6.13
N LEU A 289 -16.96 3.22 -7.12
CA LEU A 289 -16.65 4.64 -7.36
C LEU A 289 -17.05 5.51 -6.17
N HIS A 290 -18.23 5.27 -5.59
CA HIS A 290 -18.69 5.94 -4.37
C HIS A 290 -17.72 5.69 -3.21
N THR A 291 -17.34 4.43 -2.98
CA THR A 291 -16.39 4.05 -1.92
C THR A 291 -15.04 4.74 -2.10
N MET A 292 -14.53 4.81 -3.33
CA MET A 292 -13.30 5.52 -3.65
C MET A 292 -13.43 7.01 -3.34
N ASN A 293 -14.47 7.65 -3.90
CA ASN A 293 -14.76 9.06 -3.74
C ASN A 293 -14.83 9.47 -2.26
N SER A 294 -15.67 8.79 -1.47
CA SER A 294 -15.83 9.09 -0.04
C SER A 294 -14.53 8.93 0.77
N LYS A 295 -13.70 7.94 0.44
CA LYS A 295 -12.42 7.71 1.14
C LYS A 295 -11.38 8.78 0.79
N ILE A 296 -11.36 9.27 -0.45
CA ILE A 296 -10.46 10.35 -0.85
C ILE A 296 -10.93 11.66 -0.23
N VAL A 297 -12.22 12.01 -0.31
CA VAL A 297 -12.79 13.21 0.33
C VAL A 297 -12.44 13.23 1.82
N ARG A 298 -12.67 12.13 2.54
CA ARG A 298 -12.30 12.03 3.97
C ARG A 298 -10.81 12.23 4.22
N ARG A 299 -9.94 11.78 3.31
CA ARG A 299 -8.49 11.97 3.42
C ARG A 299 -8.10 13.42 3.16
N MET A 300 -8.74 14.10 2.20
CA MET A 300 -8.55 15.52 1.95
C MET A 300 -9.01 16.38 3.12
N CYS A 301 -10.19 16.12 3.71
CA CYS A 301 -10.64 16.84 4.91
C CYS A 301 -9.63 16.71 6.06
N LYS A 302 -9.07 15.50 6.26
CA LYS A 302 -8.00 15.31 7.25
C LYS A 302 -6.74 16.08 6.89
N LEU A 303 -6.37 16.14 5.62
CA LEU A 303 -5.21 16.89 5.13
C LEU A 303 -5.37 18.39 5.43
N TYR A 304 -6.51 18.98 5.04
CA TYR A 304 -6.81 20.39 5.28
C TYR A 304 -6.89 20.72 6.78
N SER A 305 -7.52 19.87 7.60
CA SER A 305 -7.57 20.08 9.05
C SER A 305 -6.17 20.12 9.68
N MET A 306 -5.20 19.35 9.15
CA MET A 306 -3.84 19.36 9.67
C MET A 306 -3.10 20.66 9.34
N THR A 307 -3.35 21.26 8.19
CA THR A 307 -2.72 22.52 7.78
C THR A 307 -3.34 23.74 8.46
N GLU A 308 -4.63 23.69 8.78
CA GLU A 308 -5.29 24.75 9.57
C GLU A 308 -4.69 24.85 10.99
N HIS A 309 -4.39 23.70 11.61
CA HIS A 309 -3.74 23.66 12.93
C HIS A 309 -2.25 23.99 12.84
N ASN A 310 -1.58 23.62 11.74
CA ASN A 310 -0.16 23.89 11.50
C ASN A 310 0.01 25.04 10.49
N LYS A 311 -0.12 26.29 10.97
CA LYS A 311 -0.08 27.54 10.17
C LYS A 311 1.16 27.73 9.28
N GLU A 312 2.16 26.87 9.38
CA GLU A 312 3.45 27.00 8.69
C GLU A 312 3.52 26.27 7.34
N LYS A 313 2.60 25.35 7.02
CA LYS A 313 2.66 24.58 5.75
C LYS A 313 1.30 24.52 5.06
N ALA A 314 1.20 25.20 3.91
CA ALA A 314 0.07 25.10 3.01
C ALA A 314 0.15 23.81 2.18
N VAL A 315 -1.02 23.29 1.81
CA VAL A 315 -1.15 22.13 0.93
C VAL A 315 -0.66 22.47 -0.48
N ASN A 316 0.08 21.56 -1.12
CA ASN A 316 0.52 21.69 -2.49
C ASN A 316 -0.66 21.59 -3.48
N GLN A 317 -1.16 22.75 -3.88
CA GLN A 317 -2.29 22.89 -4.79
C GLN A 317 -2.08 22.24 -6.16
N ARG A 318 -0.82 22.09 -6.61
CA ARG A 318 -0.52 21.42 -7.89
C ARG A 318 -0.82 19.92 -7.83
N LEU A 319 -0.73 19.31 -6.64
CA LEU A 319 -1.06 17.90 -6.41
C LEU A 319 -2.53 17.70 -6.04
N ILE A 320 -3.13 18.62 -5.31
CA ILE A 320 -4.50 18.42 -4.80
C ILE A 320 -5.58 18.80 -5.80
N LYS A 321 -5.43 19.89 -6.57
CA LYS A 321 -6.43 20.31 -7.55
C LYS A 321 -6.79 19.22 -8.58
N PRO A 322 -5.83 18.47 -9.16
CA PRO A 322 -6.18 17.36 -10.04
C PRO A 322 -7.08 16.31 -9.36
N ALA A 323 -6.80 15.98 -8.09
CA ALA A 323 -7.62 15.05 -7.34
C ALA A 323 -9.03 15.62 -7.08
N GLU A 324 -9.15 16.89 -6.72
CA GLU A 324 -10.45 17.58 -6.51
C GLU A 324 -11.32 17.52 -7.77
N MET A 325 -10.75 17.85 -8.94
CA MET A 325 -11.48 17.79 -10.21
C MET A 325 -11.99 16.37 -10.52
N ILE A 326 -11.20 15.33 -10.20
CA ILE A 326 -11.61 13.93 -10.38
C ILE A 326 -12.76 13.57 -9.43
N LEU A 327 -12.72 14.05 -8.19
CA LEU A 327 -13.77 13.79 -7.19
C LEU A 327 -15.09 14.48 -7.58
N GLU A 328 -15.04 15.72 -8.06
CA GLU A 328 -16.22 16.44 -8.57
C GLU A 328 -16.83 15.71 -9.76
N LYS A 329 -16.00 15.26 -10.69
CA LYS A 329 -16.43 14.45 -11.84
C LYS A 329 -17.09 13.14 -11.39
N ALA A 330 -16.48 12.42 -10.45
CA ALA A 330 -17.04 11.18 -9.90
C ALA A 330 -18.36 11.44 -9.17
N ALA A 331 -18.45 12.49 -8.35
CA ALA A 331 -19.64 12.87 -7.63
C ALA A 331 -20.81 13.20 -8.58
N LYS A 332 -20.54 13.94 -9.66
CA LYS A 332 -21.53 14.24 -10.68
C LYS A 332 -22.06 12.98 -11.36
N ILE A 333 -21.17 12.11 -11.84
CA ILE A 333 -21.56 10.85 -12.49
C ILE A 333 -22.43 9.98 -11.56
N LEU A 334 -22.06 9.90 -10.28
CA LEU A 334 -22.84 9.14 -9.29
C LEU A 334 -24.21 9.77 -9.00
N SER A 335 -24.30 11.10 -8.98
CA SER A 335 -25.56 11.82 -8.80
C SER A 335 -26.49 11.60 -9.99
N ASP A 336 -25.98 11.76 -11.21
CA ASP A 336 -26.76 11.58 -12.44
C ASP A 336 -27.31 10.13 -12.51
N GLN A 337 -26.48 9.13 -12.23
CA GLN A 337 -26.90 7.72 -12.19
C GLN A 337 -27.95 7.43 -11.11
N TRP A 338 -27.84 8.09 -9.96
CA TRP A 338 -28.81 7.94 -8.88
C TRP A 338 -30.16 8.56 -9.26
N GLU A 339 -30.16 9.75 -9.86
CA GLU A 339 -31.37 10.39 -10.37
C GLU A 339 -32.06 9.54 -11.44
N ASP A 340 -31.30 8.99 -12.39
CA ASP A 340 -31.82 8.08 -13.41
C ASP A 340 -32.47 6.83 -12.78
N THR A 341 -31.82 6.24 -11.78
CA THR A 341 -32.35 5.08 -11.04
C THR A 341 -33.64 5.44 -10.30
N GLN A 342 -33.67 6.60 -9.63
CA GLN A 342 -34.87 7.09 -8.94
C GLN A 342 -36.02 7.30 -9.92
N GLN A 343 -35.77 7.87 -11.10
CA GLN A 343 -36.79 8.08 -12.12
C GLN A 343 -37.33 6.76 -12.67
N GLN A 344 -36.46 5.80 -13.00
CA GLN A 344 -36.87 4.48 -13.49
C GLN A 344 -37.70 3.69 -12.47
N HIS A 345 -37.36 3.81 -11.19
CA HIS A 345 -38.06 3.13 -10.10
C HIS A 345 -39.16 3.97 -9.45
N SER A 346 -39.38 5.20 -9.92
CA SER A 346 -40.45 6.06 -9.43
C SER A 346 -41.79 5.41 -9.80
N ARG A 347 -42.51 4.94 -8.78
CA ARG A 347 -43.91 4.55 -8.98
C ARG A 347 -44.72 5.83 -9.07
N LYS A 348 -45.47 5.98 -10.15
CA LYS A 348 -46.56 6.97 -10.20
C LYS A 348 -47.61 6.51 -9.19
N LEU A 349 -47.51 7.01 -7.97
CA LEU A 349 -48.53 6.78 -6.95
C LEU A 349 -49.78 7.50 -7.42
N ASP A 350 -50.80 6.75 -7.81
CA ASP A 350 -52.11 7.28 -8.11
C ASP A 350 -52.80 7.66 -6.79
N LEU A 351 -52.45 8.85 -6.30
CA LEU A 351 -53.01 9.41 -5.07
C LEU A 351 -54.51 9.73 -5.21
N ASP A 352 -55.07 9.72 -6.43
CA ASP A 352 -56.53 9.90 -6.63
C ASP A 352 -57.30 8.65 -6.15
N THR A 353 -56.69 7.46 -6.17
CA THR A 353 -57.28 6.25 -5.57
C THR A 353 -57.29 6.25 -4.04
N LEU A 354 -56.46 7.09 -3.41
CA LEU A 354 -56.43 7.31 -1.95
C LEU A 354 -57.41 8.39 -1.49
N ARG A 355 -58.15 9.03 -2.42
CA ARG A 355 -59.34 9.81 -2.06
C ARG A 355 -60.41 8.83 -1.59
N ILE A 356 -60.37 8.52 -0.29
CA ILE A 356 -61.48 7.88 0.40
C ILE A 356 -62.71 8.73 0.11
N SER A 357 -63.62 8.15 -0.67
CA SER A 357 -64.95 8.66 -0.88
C SER A 357 -65.68 8.65 0.46
N THR A 358 -66.36 9.76 0.74
CA THR A 358 -67.43 9.94 1.73
C THR A 358 -67.07 9.86 3.22
N LEU A 359 -66.82 11.04 3.81
CA LEU A 359 -67.13 11.36 5.22
C LEU A 359 -68.35 12.30 5.34
N GLU A 360 -69.22 12.34 4.33
CA GLU A 360 -70.50 13.05 4.39
C GLU A 360 -71.66 12.13 4.03
N SER A 361 -72.30 11.57 5.05
CA SER A 361 -73.76 11.42 5.17
C SER A 361 -74.10 10.46 6.31
N LYS A 362 -74.36 11.02 7.50
CA LYS A 362 -75.34 10.55 8.50
C LYS A 362 -75.29 11.46 9.73
N ALA A 363 -75.83 12.67 9.56
CA ALA A 363 -76.30 13.51 10.65
C ALA A 363 -77.51 14.33 10.17
N ALA A 364 -78.51 13.61 9.66
CA ALA A 364 -79.86 14.12 9.41
C ALA A 364 -80.79 12.91 9.60
N ASP A 365 -81.02 12.58 10.87
CA ASP A 365 -82.21 11.90 11.39
C ASP A 365 -81.95 11.56 12.87
N GLN A 366 -82.31 12.49 13.75
CA GLN A 366 -82.99 12.25 15.04
C GLN A 366 -83.37 13.57 15.71
#